data_AF-A0A2M8GHF9-F1
#
_entry.id   AF-A0A2M8GHF9-F1
#
_cell.length_a   1.000
_cell.length_b   1.000
_cell.length_c   1.000
_cell.angle_alpha   90.00
_cell.angle_beta   90.00
_cell.angle_gamma   90.00
#
_symmetry.space_group_name_H-M   'P 1'
#
loop_
_entity.id
_entity.type
_entity.pdbx_description
1 polymer ?
#
loop_
_entity_poly.entity_id
_entity_poly.type
_entity_poly.pdbx_seq_one_letter_code
_entity_poly.pdbx_strand_id
1 'polypeptide(L)'
;MSQKYDEASSLYKTAHSLLEQGDTENALKHYHASLELLREANEREAQARVLNNMGHIHVERCEWDDALNCFKEAKSIFEAINDKLGMADQLQNIGSVYRDKGEYNASLEHYLGSLSLYEELSETCSIANQMTNIGYIYAMTNESLQALEWFEKALPIYEQIGESKRAYLTRKNMERLRCMPG
;
A
#
# COMPACT_ATOMS: atom_id res chain seq x y z
N MET A 1 -15.02 -6.59 25.74
CA MET A 1 -15.31 -6.65 24.30
C MET A 1 -16.80 -6.44 24.14
N SER A 2 -17.22 -5.49 23.30
CA SER A 2 -18.63 -5.16 23.10
C SER A 2 -19.28 -6.17 22.14
N GLN A 3 -20.56 -6.49 22.34
CA GLN A 3 -21.33 -7.35 21.41
C GLN A 3 -21.20 -6.88 19.95
N LYS A 4 -21.15 -5.56 19.73
CA LYS A 4 -20.97 -4.96 18.39
C LYS A 4 -19.62 -5.29 17.77
N TYR A 5 -18.55 -5.35 18.57
CA TYR A 5 -17.23 -5.74 18.07
C TYR A 5 -17.19 -7.20 17.63
N ASP A 6 -17.79 -8.09 18.42
CA ASP A 6 -17.81 -9.53 18.10
C ASP A 6 -18.62 -9.78 16.82
N GLU A 7 -19.74 -9.08 16.66
CA GLU A 7 -20.54 -9.11 15.42
C GLU A 7 -19.76 -8.54 14.24
N ALA A 8 -19.10 -7.40 14.39
CA ALA A 8 -18.26 -6.82 13.36
C ALA A 8 -17.10 -7.76 12.94
N SER A 9 -16.47 -8.43 13.90
CA SER A 9 -15.40 -9.40 13.66
C SER A 9 -15.91 -10.61 12.88
N SER A 10 -17.14 -11.05 13.17
CA SER A 10 -17.81 -12.10 12.41
C SER A 10 -18.02 -11.68 10.94
N LEU A 11 -18.61 -10.50 10.73
CA LEU A 11 -18.83 -9.94 9.39
C LEU A 11 -17.52 -9.77 8.60
N TYR A 12 -16.46 -9.29 9.26
CA TYR A 12 -15.13 -9.17 8.66
C TYR A 12 -14.60 -10.52 8.15
N LYS A 13 -14.74 -11.58 8.96
CA LYS A 13 -14.30 -12.93 8.58
C LYS A 13 -15.13 -13.49 7.43
N THR A 14 -16.44 -13.27 7.45
CA THR A 14 -17.33 -13.64 6.33
C THR A 14 -16.92 -12.93 5.05
N ALA A 15 -16.65 -11.62 5.11
CA ALA A 15 -16.20 -10.85 3.95
C ALA A 15 -14.89 -11.41 3.37
N HIS A 16 -13.92 -11.76 4.21
CA HIS A 16 -12.67 -12.36 3.76
C HIS A 16 -12.88 -13.71 3.07
N SER A 17 -13.73 -14.57 3.63
CA SER A 17 -14.04 -15.87 3.02
C SER A 17 -14.77 -15.73 1.68
N LEU A 18 -15.65 -14.74 1.54
CA LEU A 18 -16.31 -14.43 0.25
C LEU A 18 -15.31 -13.92 -0.79
N LEU A 19 -14.35 -13.09 -0.37
CA LEU A 19 -13.29 -12.61 -1.24
C LEU A 19 -12.42 -13.77 -1.77
N GLU A 20 -12.07 -14.73 -0.91
CA GLU A 20 -11.35 -15.95 -1.32
C GLU A 20 -12.14 -16.81 -2.34
N GLN A 21 -13.47 -16.72 -2.32
CA GLN A 21 -14.37 -17.38 -3.27
C GLN A 21 -14.60 -16.56 -4.56
N GLY A 22 -14.04 -15.35 -4.64
CA GLY A 22 -14.23 -14.42 -5.76
C GLY A 22 -15.54 -13.63 -5.71
N ASP A 23 -16.33 -13.76 -4.65
CA ASP A 23 -17.59 -13.01 -4.46
C ASP A 23 -17.29 -11.63 -3.87
N THR A 24 -16.70 -10.77 -4.70
CA THR A 24 -16.25 -9.43 -4.30
C THR A 24 -17.39 -8.51 -3.91
N GLU A 25 -18.58 -8.65 -4.51
CA GLU A 25 -19.73 -7.80 -4.21
C GLU A 25 -20.28 -8.09 -2.81
N ASN A 26 -20.46 -9.35 -2.45
CA ASN A 26 -20.93 -9.69 -1.11
C ASN A 26 -19.83 -9.46 -0.06
N ALA A 27 -18.55 -9.64 -0.41
CA ALA A 27 -17.45 -9.25 0.47
C ALA A 27 -17.51 -7.77 0.85
N LEU A 28 -17.70 -6.87 -0.13
CA LEU A 28 -17.86 -5.43 0.13
C LEU A 28 -19.06 -5.11 1.02
N LYS A 29 -20.21 -5.77 0.81
CA LYS A 29 -21.40 -5.59 1.67
C LYS A 29 -21.10 -5.96 3.13
N HIS A 30 -20.42 -7.09 3.35
CA HIS A 30 -20.06 -7.53 4.70
C HIS A 30 -18.96 -6.66 5.34
N TYR A 31 -17.97 -6.20 4.56
CA TYR A 31 -17.00 -5.22 5.05
C TYR A 31 -17.66 -3.90 5.44
N HIS A 32 -18.59 -3.38 4.63
CA HIS A 32 -19.31 -2.15 4.97
C HIS A 32 -20.14 -2.31 6.26
N ALA A 33 -20.85 -3.44 6.43
CA ALA A 33 -21.60 -3.70 7.65
C ALA A 33 -20.67 -3.84 8.87
N SER A 34 -19.51 -4.48 8.72
CA SER A 34 -18.47 -4.56 9.74
C SER A 34 -17.96 -3.16 10.13
N LEU A 35 -17.69 -2.30 9.15
CA LEU A 35 -17.18 -0.95 9.36
C LEU A 35 -18.15 -0.10 10.21
N GLU A 36 -19.45 -0.14 9.93
CA GLU A 36 -20.46 0.60 10.70
C GLU A 36 -20.49 0.16 12.17
N LEU A 37 -20.47 -1.15 12.44
CA LEU A 37 -20.46 -1.66 13.80
C LEU A 37 -19.16 -1.28 14.55
N LEU A 38 -18.02 -1.25 13.86
CA LEU A 38 -16.75 -0.82 14.45
C LEU A 38 -16.73 0.69 14.72
N ARG A 39 -17.39 1.51 13.89
CA ARG A 39 -17.62 2.94 14.15
C ARG A 39 -18.45 3.13 15.42
N GLU A 40 -19.54 2.39 15.56
CA GLU A 40 -20.37 2.41 16.77
C GLU A 40 -19.65 1.91 18.03
N ALA A 41 -18.75 0.94 17.87
CA ALA A 41 -17.92 0.43 18.95
C ALA A 41 -16.70 1.32 19.28
N ASN A 42 -16.40 2.34 18.48
CA ASN A 42 -15.20 3.18 18.54
C ASN A 42 -13.87 2.40 18.36
N GLU A 43 -13.90 1.32 17.59
CA GLU A 43 -12.78 0.39 17.39
C GLU A 43 -11.93 0.79 16.19
N ARG A 44 -11.20 1.91 16.36
CA ARG A 44 -10.51 2.64 15.29
C ARG A 44 -9.57 1.78 14.46
N GLU A 45 -8.69 1.02 15.10
CA GLU A 45 -7.70 0.20 14.38
C GLU A 45 -8.38 -0.83 13.47
N ALA A 46 -9.46 -1.47 13.95
CA ALA A 46 -10.22 -2.43 13.16
C ALA A 46 -10.96 -1.75 11.99
N GLN A 47 -11.48 -0.52 12.17
CA GLN A 47 -12.06 0.27 11.07
C GLN A 47 -11.05 0.47 9.93
N ALA A 48 -9.83 0.90 10.28
CA ALA A 48 -8.77 1.13 9.30
C ALA A 48 -8.39 -0.15 8.53
N ARG A 49 -8.33 -1.31 9.20
CA ARG A 49 -8.07 -2.59 8.54
C ARG A 49 -9.18 -3.00 7.55
N VAL A 50 -10.45 -2.78 7.91
CA VAL A 50 -11.59 -3.03 7.02
C VAL A 50 -11.50 -2.15 5.78
N LEU A 51 -11.28 -0.85 5.98
CA LEU A 51 -11.10 0.12 4.89
C LEU A 51 -9.94 -0.26 3.97
N ASN A 52 -8.81 -0.70 4.52
CA ASN A 52 -7.68 -1.17 3.72
C ASN A 52 -8.07 -2.33 2.80
N ASN A 53 -8.80 -3.33 3.30
CA ASN A 53 -9.26 -4.45 2.48
C ASN A 53 -10.27 -4.03 1.41
N MET A 54 -11.21 -3.15 1.74
CA MET A 54 -12.14 -2.58 0.76
C MET A 54 -11.38 -1.82 -0.34
N GLY A 55 -10.36 -1.04 0.03
CA GLY A 55 -9.51 -0.33 -0.91
C GLY A 55 -8.80 -1.27 -1.89
N HIS A 56 -8.28 -2.40 -1.43
CA HIS A 56 -7.69 -3.41 -2.31
C HIS A 56 -8.71 -4.03 -3.28
N ILE A 57 -9.93 -4.32 -2.83
CA ILE A 57 -10.99 -4.83 -3.73
C ILE A 57 -11.30 -3.79 -4.82
N HIS A 58 -11.40 -2.51 -4.46
CA HIS A 58 -11.62 -1.44 -5.44
C HIS A 58 -10.46 -1.29 -6.42
N VAL A 59 -9.20 -1.46 -5.98
CA VAL A 59 -8.03 -1.52 -6.88
C VAL A 59 -8.17 -2.65 -7.89
N GLU A 60 -8.51 -3.86 -7.45
CA GLU A 60 -8.68 -5.03 -8.34
C GLU A 60 -9.79 -4.81 -9.38
N ARG A 61 -10.80 -4.01 -9.03
CA ARG A 61 -11.91 -3.62 -9.90
C ARG A 61 -11.64 -2.38 -10.75
N CYS A 62 -10.45 -1.80 -10.66
CA CYS A 62 -10.09 -0.52 -11.30
C CYS A 62 -10.97 0.67 -10.88
N GLU A 63 -11.58 0.59 -9.69
CA GLU A 63 -12.43 1.63 -9.09
C GLU A 63 -11.54 2.58 -8.28
N TRP A 64 -10.71 3.35 -8.99
CA TRP A 64 -9.59 4.07 -8.39
C TRP A 64 -9.99 5.11 -7.35
N ASP A 65 -11.09 5.82 -7.58
CA ASP A 65 -11.51 6.89 -6.67
C ASP A 65 -12.10 6.31 -5.37
N ASP A 66 -12.82 5.18 -5.44
CA ASP A 66 -13.29 4.46 -4.26
C ASP A 66 -12.12 3.85 -3.47
N ALA A 67 -11.12 3.28 -4.15
CA ALA A 67 -9.89 2.81 -3.52
C ALA A 67 -9.16 3.95 -2.78
N LEU A 68 -8.99 5.11 -3.43
CA LEU A 68 -8.37 6.28 -2.83
C LEU A 68 -9.15 6.76 -1.60
N ASN A 69 -10.48 6.77 -1.65
CA ASN A 69 -11.32 7.15 -0.50
C ASN A 69 -11.10 6.20 0.68
N CYS A 70 -11.11 4.88 0.44
CA CYS A 70 -10.85 3.88 1.47
C CYS A 70 -9.46 4.05 2.11
N PHE A 71 -8.40 4.15 1.32
CA PHE A 71 -7.04 4.28 1.85
C PHE A 71 -6.79 5.63 2.55
N LYS A 72 -7.38 6.73 2.05
CA LYS A 72 -7.28 8.05 2.70
C LYS A 72 -8.02 8.06 4.05
N GLU A 73 -9.18 7.43 4.13
CA GLU A 73 -9.91 7.29 5.39
C GLU A 73 -9.12 6.42 6.38
N ALA A 74 -8.61 5.26 5.94
CA ALA A 74 -7.76 4.41 6.78
C ALA A 74 -6.53 5.16 7.29
N LYS A 75 -5.85 5.94 6.42
CA LYS A 75 -4.70 6.77 6.81
C LYS A 75 -5.09 7.77 7.90
N SER A 76 -6.22 8.47 7.73
CA SER A 76 -6.70 9.45 8.72
C SER A 76 -6.98 8.81 10.08
N ILE A 77 -7.45 7.56 10.09
CA ILE A 77 -7.68 6.82 11.33
C ILE A 77 -6.36 6.43 11.99
N PHE A 78 -5.40 5.89 11.24
CA PHE A 78 -4.06 5.58 11.75
C PHE A 78 -3.35 6.82 12.31
N GLU A 79 -3.48 7.95 11.63
CA GLU A 79 -3.01 9.25 12.11
C GLU A 79 -3.67 9.65 13.44
N ALA A 80 -4.99 9.49 13.56
CA ALA A 80 -5.72 9.81 14.78
C ALA A 80 -5.39 8.91 15.98
N ILE A 81 -4.78 7.74 15.75
CA ILE A 81 -4.28 6.83 16.80
C ILE A 81 -2.76 6.82 16.91
N ASN A 82 -2.05 7.69 16.18
CA ASN A 82 -0.59 7.78 16.11
C ASN A 82 0.12 6.50 15.64
N ASP A 83 -0.53 5.71 14.80
CA ASP A 83 0.08 4.53 14.18
C ASP A 83 0.81 4.93 12.88
N LYS A 84 2.10 5.21 13.01
CA LYS A 84 2.95 5.59 11.89
C LYS A 84 3.12 4.48 10.86
N LEU A 85 3.11 3.21 11.29
CA LEU A 85 3.29 2.08 10.38
C LEU A 85 2.06 1.96 9.48
N GLY A 86 0.87 1.99 10.08
CA GLY A 86 -0.39 2.03 9.34
C GLY A 86 -0.46 3.23 8.38
N MET A 87 -0.03 4.42 8.81
CA MET A 87 0.06 5.60 7.92
C MET A 87 0.99 5.36 6.70
N ALA A 88 2.16 4.76 6.93
CA ALA A 88 3.14 4.48 5.87
C ALA A 88 2.58 3.48 4.83
N ASP A 89 1.92 2.42 5.31
CA ASP A 89 1.27 1.41 4.47
C ASP A 89 0.15 2.04 3.61
N GLN A 90 -0.67 2.91 4.20
CA GLN A 90 -1.74 3.58 3.43
C GLN A 90 -1.19 4.56 2.40
N LEU A 91 -0.10 5.27 2.70
CA LEU A 91 0.58 6.13 1.71
C LEU A 91 1.16 5.31 0.55
N GLN A 92 1.72 4.13 0.83
CA GLN A 92 2.17 3.21 -0.22
C GLN A 92 1.00 2.74 -1.09
N ASN A 93 -0.15 2.41 -0.50
CA ASN A 93 -1.33 1.98 -1.25
C ASN A 93 -1.87 3.12 -2.13
N ILE A 94 -1.98 4.34 -1.60
CA ILE A 94 -2.39 5.53 -2.34
C ILE A 94 -1.43 5.81 -3.50
N GLY A 95 -0.11 5.77 -3.26
CA GLY A 95 0.90 5.97 -4.30
C GLY A 95 0.79 4.93 -5.42
N SER A 96 0.45 3.68 -5.08
CA SER A 96 0.22 2.62 -6.06
C SER A 96 -1.03 2.86 -6.90
N VAL A 97 -2.11 3.36 -6.29
CA VAL A 97 -3.32 3.72 -7.06
C VAL A 97 -3.02 4.83 -8.06
N TYR A 98 -2.33 5.90 -7.65
CA TYR A 98 -1.95 6.97 -8.58
C TYR A 98 -1.01 6.49 -9.69
N ARG A 99 -0.07 5.58 -9.38
CA ARG A 99 0.76 4.94 -10.40
C ARG A 99 -0.08 4.22 -11.44
N ASP A 100 -1.05 3.43 -10.99
CA ASP A 100 -1.90 2.62 -11.88
C ASP A 100 -2.86 3.51 -12.71
N LYS A 101 -3.22 4.70 -12.19
CA LYS A 101 -3.89 5.77 -12.96
C LYS A 101 -2.99 6.50 -13.96
N GLY A 102 -1.67 6.33 -13.91
CA GLY A 102 -0.69 7.08 -14.70
C GLY A 102 -0.37 8.48 -14.16
N GLU A 103 -0.82 8.80 -12.94
CA GLU A 103 -0.58 10.08 -12.26
C GLU A 103 0.75 10.01 -11.47
N TYR A 104 1.86 9.95 -12.20
CA TYR A 104 3.19 9.64 -11.64
C TYR A 104 3.71 10.65 -10.61
N ASN A 105 3.41 11.94 -10.75
CA ASN A 105 3.83 12.96 -9.77
C ASN A 105 3.13 12.77 -8.43
N ALA A 106 1.82 12.50 -8.43
CA ALA A 106 1.08 12.20 -7.21
C ALA A 106 1.55 10.88 -6.57
N SER A 107 1.86 9.88 -7.40
CA SER A 107 2.46 8.62 -6.93
C SER A 107 3.78 8.85 -6.18
N LEU A 108 4.69 9.65 -6.75
CA LEU A 108 5.98 10.00 -6.12
C LEU A 108 5.79 10.70 -4.77
N GLU A 109 4.89 11.67 -4.69
CA GLU A 109 4.61 12.39 -3.43
C GLU A 109 4.22 11.41 -2.31
N HIS A 110 3.29 10.50 -2.60
CA HIS A 110 2.84 9.52 -1.62
C HIS A 110 3.89 8.44 -1.30
N TYR A 111 4.66 7.98 -2.28
CA TYR A 111 5.76 7.04 -2.04
C TYR A 111 6.90 7.65 -1.22
N LEU A 112 7.25 8.93 -1.44
CA LEU A 112 8.24 9.64 -0.65
C LEU A 112 7.75 9.87 0.79
N GLY A 113 6.47 10.21 0.98
CA GLY A 113 5.87 10.30 2.31
C GLY A 113 5.89 8.97 3.06
N SER A 114 5.58 7.86 2.37
CA SER A 114 5.67 6.50 2.91
C SER A 114 7.11 6.12 3.29
N LEU A 115 8.08 6.42 2.41
CA LEU A 115 9.50 6.18 2.64
C LEU A 115 9.99 6.90 3.91
N SER A 116 9.65 8.18 4.08
CA SER A 116 10.02 8.96 5.27
C SER A 116 9.53 8.31 6.56
N LEU A 117 8.29 7.79 6.59
CA LEU A 117 7.75 7.12 7.76
C LEU A 117 8.42 5.76 8.02
N TYR A 118 8.71 4.97 6.97
CA TYR A 118 9.45 3.72 7.14
C TYR A 118 10.89 3.96 7.64
N GLU A 119 11.55 5.04 7.20
CA GLU A 119 12.87 5.46 7.71
C GLU A 119 12.81 5.83 9.19
N GLU A 120 11.80 6.61 9.61
CA GLU A 120 11.57 6.94 11.03
C GLU A 120 11.36 5.69 11.89
N LEU A 121 10.72 4.64 11.33
CA LEU A 121 10.44 3.38 12.00
C LEU A 121 11.56 2.35 11.87
N SER A 122 12.61 2.63 11.09
CA SER A 122 13.68 1.69 10.76
C SER A 122 13.19 0.39 10.09
N GLU A 123 12.10 0.46 9.32
CA GLU A 123 11.50 -0.65 8.57
C GLU A 123 12.32 -1.00 7.31
N THR A 124 13.49 -1.60 7.54
CA THR A 124 14.54 -1.81 6.51
C THR A 124 14.02 -2.46 5.22
N CYS A 125 13.15 -3.46 5.34
CA CYS A 125 12.57 -4.14 4.18
C CYS A 125 11.62 -3.21 3.40
N SER A 126 10.79 -2.45 4.09
CA SER A 126 9.84 -1.50 3.51
C SER A 126 10.54 -0.29 2.88
N ILE A 127 11.63 0.19 3.48
CA ILE A 127 12.50 1.24 2.91
C ILE A 127 13.01 0.81 1.52
N ALA A 128 13.59 -0.39 1.40
CA ALA A 128 14.08 -0.90 0.11
C ALA A 128 12.96 -1.09 -0.93
N ASN A 129 11.78 -1.54 -0.49
CA ASN A 129 10.60 -1.64 -1.36
C ASN A 129 10.16 -0.27 -1.87
N GLN A 130 10.11 0.74 -1.02
CA GLN A 130 9.73 2.09 -1.43
C GLN A 130 10.76 2.75 -2.35
N MET A 131 12.04 2.59 -2.08
CA MET A 131 13.10 3.02 -3.00
C MET A 131 12.92 2.38 -4.38
N THR A 132 12.61 1.08 -4.43
CA THR A 132 12.37 0.37 -5.69
C THR A 132 11.10 0.87 -6.40
N ASN A 133 10.01 1.12 -5.66
CA ASN A 133 8.77 1.67 -6.20
C ASN A 133 8.98 3.07 -6.81
N ILE A 134 9.73 3.93 -6.12
CA ILE A 134 10.13 5.25 -6.63
C ILE A 134 10.99 5.11 -7.89
N GLY A 135 11.97 4.21 -7.89
CA GLY A 135 12.79 3.91 -9.08
C GLY A 135 11.95 3.46 -10.28
N TYR A 136 10.89 2.67 -10.06
CA TYR A 136 9.96 2.32 -11.12
C TYR A 136 9.19 3.52 -11.66
N ILE A 137 8.76 4.47 -10.81
CA ILE A 137 8.07 5.68 -11.30
C ILE A 137 8.98 6.45 -12.26
N TYR A 138 10.23 6.71 -11.86
CA TYR A 138 11.19 7.39 -12.73
C TYR A 138 11.48 6.61 -14.02
N ALA A 139 11.53 5.28 -13.97
CA ALA A 139 11.69 4.46 -15.16
C ALA A 139 10.50 4.60 -16.12
N MET A 140 9.27 4.71 -15.61
CA MET A 140 8.06 4.92 -16.42
C MET A 140 7.96 6.33 -17.02
N THR A 141 8.57 7.33 -16.38
CA THR A 141 8.65 8.71 -16.91
C THR A 141 9.87 8.94 -17.81
N ASN A 142 10.60 7.88 -18.17
CA ASN A 142 11.85 7.90 -18.96
C ASN A 142 13.02 8.66 -18.29
N GLU A 143 12.97 8.85 -16.97
CA GLU A 143 14.00 9.46 -16.16
C GLU A 143 15.02 8.40 -15.70
N SER A 144 15.73 7.82 -16.66
CA SER A 144 16.58 6.64 -16.45
C SER A 144 17.69 6.84 -15.40
N LEU A 145 18.26 8.04 -15.31
CA LEU A 145 19.31 8.35 -14.32
C LEU A 145 18.73 8.33 -12.90
N GLN A 146 17.63 9.04 -12.66
CA GLN A 146 16.94 9.02 -11.37
C GLN A 146 16.50 7.60 -10.99
N ALA A 147 15.95 6.82 -11.93
CA ALA A 147 15.57 5.44 -11.68
C ALA A 147 16.76 4.57 -11.23
N LEU A 148 17.91 4.71 -11.90
CA LEU A 148 19.15 4.02 -11.50
C LEU A 148 19.60 4.39 -10.10
N GLU A 149 19.60 5.68 -9.74
CA GLU A 149 19.97 6.13 -8.40
C GLU A 149 19.13 5.47 -7.30
N TRP A 150 17.81 5.35 -7.51
CA TRP A 150 16.92 4.71 -6.55
C TRP A 150 17.13 3.20 -6.46
N PHE A 151 17.33 2.51 -7.58
CA PHE A 151 17.67 1.09 -7.57
C PHE A 151 19.03 0.81 -6.93
N GLU A 152 20.02 1.67 -7.13
CA GLU A 152 21.34 1.58 -6.50
C GLU A 152 21.28 1.77 -4.98
N LYS A 153 20.35 2.60 -4.48
CA LYS A 153 20.09 2.72 -3.04
C LYS A 153 19.39 1.47 -2.46
N ALA A 154 18.45 0.88 -3.18
CA ALA A 154 17.67 -0.27 -2.70
C ALA A 154 18.47 -1.59 -2.70
N LEU A 155 19.31 -1.81 -3.71
CA LEU A 155 20.05 -3.07 -3.91
C LEU A 155 20.86 -3.53 -2.69
N PRO A 156 21.76 -2.71 -2.09
CA PRO A 156 22.56 -3.16 -0.95
C PRO A 156 21.71 -3.52 0.26
N ILE A 157 20.54 -2.89 0.44
CA ILE A 157 19.62 -3.23 1.53
C ILE A 157 19.05 -4.64 1.31
N TYR A 158 18.57 -4.95 0.10
CA TYR A 158 18.07 -6.29 -0.21
C TYR A 158 19.14 -7.37 -0.05
N GLU A 159 20.38 -7.09 -0.44
CA GLU A 159 21.51 -8.02 -0.24
C GLU A 159 21.80 -8.24 1.24
N GLN A 160 21.80 -7.17 2.06
CA GLN A 160 22.04 -7.25 3.49
C GLN A 160 20.96 -8.07 4.23
N ILE A 161 19.69 -7.92 3.87
CA ILE A 161 18.58 -8.63 4.54
C ILE A 161 18.30 -10.01 3.92
N GLY A 162 19.08 -10.46 2.94
CA GLY A 162 18.95 -11.78 2.32
C GLY A 162 17.80 -11.92 1.31
N GLU A 163 17.18 -10.82 0.87
CA GLU A 163 16.10 -10.76 -0.11
C GLU A 163 16.61 -10.98 -1.55
N SER A 164 17.13 -12.18 -1.80
CA SER A 164 17.90 -12.54 -3.00
C SER A 164 17.10 -12.38 -4.29
N LYS A 165 15.78 -12.68 -4.25
CA LYS A 165 14.88 -12.51 -5.39
C LYS A 165 14.69 -11.01 -5.72
N ARG A 166 14.51 -10.16 -4.71
CA ARG A 166 14.35 -8.72 -4.92
C ARG A 166 15.65 -8.10 -5.39
N ALA A 167 16.79 -8.43 -4.78
CA ALA A 167 18.11 -8.00 -5.24
C ALA A 167 18.38 -8.36 -6.72
N TYR A 168 18.02 -9.58 -7.13
CA TYR A 168 18.13 -10.00 -8.53
C TYR A 168 17.26 -9.14 -9.48
N LEU A 169 16.00 -8.90 -9.12
CA LEU A 169 15.09 -8.07 -9.92
C LEU A 169 15.57 -6.62 -10.01
N THR A 170 16.08 -6.06 -8.90
CA THR A 170 16.67 -4.71 -8.89
C THR A 170 17.86 -4.61 -9.85
N ARG A 171 18.78 -5.60 -9.84
CA ARG A 171 19.90 -5.65 -10.81
C ARG A 171 19.42 -5.74 -12.26
N LYS A 172 18.42 -6.58 -12.53
CA LYS A 172 17.80 -6.70 -13.87
C LYS A 172 17.22 -5.36 -14.36
N ASN A 173 16.55 -4.61 -13.49
CA ASN A 173 16.02 -3.30 -13.84
C ASN A 173 17.13 -2.31 -14.18
N MET A 174 18.21 -2.30 -13.38
CA MET A 174 19.36 -1.44 -13.63
C MET A 174 20.07 -1.80 -14.94
N GLU A 175 20.28 -3.08 -15.22
CA GLU A 175 20.86 -3.56 -16.49
C GLU A 175 20.02 -3.09 -17.68
N ARG A 176 18.69 -3.24 -17.60
CA ARG A 176 17.77 -2.81 -18.65
C ARG A 176 17.87 -1.31 -18.91
N LEU A 177 17.89 -0.49 -17.86
CA LEU A 177 17.98 0.97 -17.99
C LEU A 177 19.31 1.42 -18.57
N ARG A 178 20.43 0.76 -18.21
CA ARG A 178 21.77 1.05 -18.77
C ARG A 178 21.88 0.74 -20.27
N CYS A 179 21.01 -0.11 -20.80
CA CYS A 179 20.96 -0.45 -22.22
C CYS A 179 20.00 0.42 -23.05
N MET A 180 19.25 1.35 -22.43
CA MET A 180 18.38 2.25 -23.18
C MET A 180 19.19 3.41 -23.78
N PRO A 181 19.12 3.65 -25.10
CA PRO A 181 19.68 4.87 -25.68
C PRO A 181 18.88 6.09 -25.20
N GLY A 182 19.59 7.16 -24.82
CA GLY A 182 19.00 8.45 -24.43
C GLY A 182 18.45 9.24 -25.61
#